data_AF-A0A830E7M7-F1
#
_entry.id   AF-A0A830E7M7-F1
#
_cell.length_a   1.000
_cell.length_b   1.000
_cell.length_c   1.000
_cell.angle_alpha   90.00
_cell.angle_beta   90.00
_cell.angle_gamma   90.00
#
_symmetry.space_group_name_H-M   'P 1'
#
loop_
_entity.id
_entity.type
_entity.pdbx_description
1 polymer ?
#
loop_
_entity_poly.entity_id
_entity_poly.type
_entity_poly.pdbx_seq_one_letter_code
_entity_poly.pdbx_strand_id
1 'polypeptide(L)'
;MYSARDRVENKRWLNRIERGADRLELGADARSVAADLFLSEAPDADRSKPAVAAASLYAGALVAGEQRSQSRVADAMEVSRLSVHQHWKPILAAAGFQPPSW
;
A
#
# COMPACT_ATOMS: atom_id res chain seq x y z
N MET A 1 -6.92 -2.18 13.93
CA MET A 1 -8.17 -2.83 13.49
C MET A 1 -9.07 -1.74 12.93
N TYR A 2 -9.42 -1.80 11.65
CA TYR A 2 -10.23 -0.78 10.96
C TYR A 2 -11.71 -1.20 10.92
N SER A 3 -12.61 -0.22 10.83
CA SER A 3 -14.05 -0.44 10.80
C SER A 3 -14.59 -0.66 9.38
N ALA A 4 -15.81 -1.21 9.27
CA ALA A 4 -16.52 -1.27 7.98
C ALA A 4 -16.76 0.12 7.38
N ARG A 5 -16.90 1.15 8.24
CA ARG A 5 -17.03 2.54 7.82
C ARG A 5 -15.74 3.05 7.17
N ASP A 6 -14.58 2.72 7.73
CA ASP A 6 -13.27 3.13 7.19
C ASP A 6 -13.07 2.59 5.76
N ARG A 7 -13.55 1.36 5.52
CA ARG A 7 -13.53 0.74 4.19
C ARG A 7 -14.39 1.50 3.19
N VAL A 8 -15.56 1.98 3.62
CA VAL A 8 -16.46 2.80 2.78
C VAL A 8 -15.85 4.17 2.50
N GLU A 9 -15.38 4.86 3.55
CA GLU A 9 -14.77 6.19 3.45
C GLU A 9 -13.53 6.18 2.54
N ASN A 10 -12.77 5.10 2.57
CA ASN A 10 -11.56 4.97 1.76
C ASN A 10 -11.73 4.17 0.46
N LYS A 11 -12.97 3.90 0.02
CA LYS A 11 -13.26 3.11 -1.19
C LYS A 11 -12.51 3.59 -2.44
N ARG A 12 -12.37 4.91 -2.60
CA ARG A 12 -11.60 5.51 -3.72
C ARG A 12 -10.14 5.05 -3.73
N TRP A 13 -9.52 4.95 -2.56
CA TRP A 13 -8.12 4.57 -2.41
C TRP A 13 -7.92 3.06 -2.55
N LEU A 14 -8.84 2.26 -2.00
CA LEU A 14 -8.87 0.82 -2.24
C LEU A 14 -8.98 0.51 -3.73
N ASN A 15 -9.87 1.19 -4.45
CA ASN A 15 -9.97 1.05 -5.90
C ASN A 15 -8.69 1.48 -6.64
N ARG A 16 -7.91 2.43 -6.10
CA ARG A 16 -6.61 2.82 -6.67
C ARG A 16 -5.56 1.74 -6.44
N ILE A 17 -5.53 1.13 -5.24
CA ILE A 17 -4.68 -0.02 -4.92
C ILE A 17 -4.98 -1.19 -5.85
N GLU A 18 -6.27 -1.52 -6.07
CA GLU A 18 -6.67 -2.58 -7.00
C GLU A 18 -6.18 -2.31 -8.43
N ARG A 19 -6.37 -1.10 -8.95
CA ARG A 19 -5.84 -0.75 -10.29
C ARG A 19 -4.32 -0.78 -10.36
N GLY A 20 -3.64 -0.37 -9.29
CA GLY A 20 -2.19 -0.48 -9.18
C GLY A 20 -1.73 -1.94 -9.20
N ALA A 21 -2.42 -2.80 -8.47
CA ALA A 21 -2.18 -4.24 -8.44
C ALA A 21 -2.43 -4.87 -9.82
N ASP A 22 -3.49 -4.49 -10.53
CA ASP A 22 -3.75 -4.92 -11.91
C ASP A 22 -2.59 -4.56 -12.84
N ARG A 23 -2.13 -3.30 -12.82
CA ARG A 23 -0.99 -2.81 -13.63
C ARG A 23 0.33 -3.51 -13.31
N LEU A 24 0.46 -4.05 -12.10
CA LEU A 24 1.63 -4.77 -11.62
C LEU A 24 1.49 -6.29 -11.70
N GLU A 25 0.35 -6.77 -12.21
CA GLU A 25 -0.01 -8.19 -12.31
C GLU A 25 0.12 -8.91 -10.96
N LEU A 26 -0.37 -8.29 -9.89
CA LEU A 26 -0.34 -8.84 -8.54
C LEU A 26 -1.59 -9.67 -8.24
N GLY A 27 -1.38 -10.76 -7.52
CA GLY A 27 -2.37 -11.71 -7.06
C GLY A 27 -3.25 -11.21 -5.91
N ALA A 28 -4.19 -12.08 -5.50
CA ALA A 28 -5.18 -11.76 -4.48
C ALA A 28 -4.56 -11.52 -3.10
N ASP A 29 -3.49 -12.26 -2.76
CA ASP A 29 -2.82 -12.13 -1.46
C ASP A 29 -2.16 -10.76 -1.31
N ALA A 30 -1.39 -10.32 -2.32
CA ALA A 30 -0.79 -8.99 -2.33
C ALA A 30 -1.84 -7.86 -2.21
N ARG A 31 -2.98 -8.00 -2.90
CA ARG A 31 -4.10 -7.04 -2.84
C ARG A 31 -4.74 -6.98 -1.47
N SER A 32 -5.04 -8.14 -0.88
CA SER A 32 -5.66 -8.22 0.44
C SER A 32 -4.76 -7.60 1.50
N VAL A 33 -3.48 -7.97 1.51
CA VAL A 33 -2.50 -7.40 2.45
C VAL A 33 -2.35 -5.90 2.22
N ALA A 34 -2.23 -5.43 0.98
CA ALA A 34 -2.12 -4.00 0.69
C ALA A 34 -3.34 -3.20 1.17
N ALA A 35 -4.55 -3.74 1.01
CA ALA A 35 -5.77 -3.11 1.50
C ALA A 35 -5.81 -3.04 3.03
N ASP A 36 -5.43 -4.11 3.71
CA ASP A 36 -5.40 -4.18 5.19
C ASP A 36 -4.35 -3.23 5.78
N LEU A 37 -3.16 -3.18 5.18
CA LEU A 37 -2.09 -2.24 5.55
C LEU A 37 -2.57 -0.80 5.37
N PHE A 38 -3.16 -0.50 4.22
CA PHE A 38 -3.64 0.86 3.95
C PHE A 38 -4.75 1.28 4.90
N LEU A 39 -5.74 0.42 5.19
CA LEU A 39 -6.84 0.77 6.09
C LEU A 39 -6.38 0.91 7.55
N SER A 40 -5.31 0.22 7.95
CA SER A 40 -4.73 0.35 9.29
C SER A 40 -3.94 1.64 9.47
N GLU A 41 -3.29 2.12 8.40
CA GLU A 41 -2.37 3.27 8.43
C GLU A 41 -2.90 4.52 7.70
N ALA A 42 -4.15 4.48 7.22
CA ALA A 42 -4.72 5.56 6.44
C ALA A 42 -4.78 6.87 7.26
N PRO A 43 -4.11 7.94 6.83
CA PRO A 43 -4.18 9.23 7.53
C PRO A 43 -5.53 9.90 7.27
N ASP A 44 -6.00 10.73 8.21
CA ASP A 44 -7.22 11.52 8.04
C ASP A 44 -7.13 12.45 6.82
N ALA A 45 -5.96 13.04 6.60
CA ALA A 45 -5.72 14.00 5.53
C ALA A 45 -5.60 13.30 4.16
N ASP A 46 -6.56 13.56 3.27
CA ASP A 46 -6.63 13.00 1.92
C ASP A 46 -5.38 13.25 1.06
N ARG A 47 -4.65 14.34 1.30
CA ARG A 47 -3.40 14.66 0.58
C ARG A 47 -2.28 13.64 0.81
N SER A 48 -2.29 12.95 1.94
CA SER A 48 -1.26 11.99 2.32
C SER A 48 -1.60 10.55 1.89
N LYS A 49 -2.88 10.27 1.66
CA LYS A 49 -3.38 8.93 1.28
C LYS A 49 -2.80 8.35 -0.02
N PRO A 50 -2.44 9.11 -1.09
CA PRO A 50 -1.78 8.52 -2.26
C PRO A 50 -0.46 7.83 -1.92
N ALA A 51 0.37 8.48 -1.08
CA ALA A 51 1.66 7.94 -0.68
C ALA A 51 1.50 6.69 0.17
N VAL A 52 0.59 6.71 1.15
CA VAL A 52 0.29 5.57 2.02
C VAL A 52 -0.31 4.41 1.21
N ALA A 53 -1.20 4.67 0.26
CA ALA A 53 -1.76 3.63 -0.62
C ALA A 53 -0.68 2.96 -1.48
N ALA A 54 0.22 3.74 -2.08
CA ALA A 54 1.31 3.20 -2.89
C ALA A 54 2.33 2.41 -2.05
N ALA A 55 2.67 2.92 -0.86
CA ALA A 55 3.56 2.24 0.08
C ALA A 55 2.95 0.94 0.63
N SER A 56 1.64 0.93 0.90
CA SER A 56 0.89 -0.26 1.31
C SER A 56 0.86 -1.32 0.20
N LEU A 57 0.71 -0.91 -1.07
CA LEU A 57 0.80 -1.82 -2.21
C LEU A 57 2.19 -2.44 -2.35
N TYR A 58 3.25 -1.64 -2.20
CA TYR A 58 4.62 -2.17 -2.20
C TYR A 58 4.87 -3.15 -1.04
N ALA A 59 4.44 -2.80 0.17
CA ALA A 59 4.59 -3.65 1.34
C ALA A 59 3.74 -4.94 1.24
N GLY A 60 2.51 -4.86 0.72
CA GLY A 60 1.65 -6.01 0.50
C GLY A 60 2.24 -6.98 -0.52
N ALA A 61 2.78 -6.47 -1.64
CA ALA A 61 3.50 -7.28 -2.62
C ALA A 61 4.77 -7.93 -2.03
N LEU A 62 5.48 -7.22 -1.13
CA LEU A 62 6.65 -7.78 -0.43
C LEU A 62 6.25 -8.93 0.49
N VAL A 63 5.20 -8.77 1.29
CA VAL A 63 4.69 -9.80 2.22
C VAL A 63 4.17 -11.02 1.47
N ALA A 64 3.47 -10.82 0.34
CA ALA A 64 2.96 -11.90 -0.49
C ALA A 64 4.04 -12.61 -1.34
N GLY A 65 5.29 -12.13 -1.32
CA GLY A 65 6.37 -12.68 -2.16
C GLY A 65 6.28 -12.29 -3.65
N GLU A 66 5.37 -11.37 -4.01
CA GLU A 66 5.12 -10.90 -5.38
C GLU A 66 5.85 -9.57 -5.66
N GLN A 67 7.10 -9.47 -5.22
CA GLN A 67 7.84 -8.21 -5.19
C GLN A 67 7.95 -7.52 -6.55
N ARG A 68 7.69 -6.22 -6.55
CA ARG A 68 7.98 -5.29 -7.65
C ARG A 68 8.90 -4.19 -7.14
N SER A 69 9.65 -3.55 -8.04
CA SER A 69 10.50 -2.43 -7.63
C SER A 69 9.65 -1.25 -7.14
N GLN A 70 10.17 -0.47 -6.19
CA GLN A 70 9.49 0.74 -5.69
C GLN A 70 9.17 1.72 -6.82
N SER A 71 10.03 1.80 -7.86
CA SER A 71 9.77 2.62 -9.04
C SER A 71 8.55 2.13 -9.83
N ARG A 72 8.43 0.82 -10.09
CA ARG A 72 7.24 0.28 -10.78
C ARG A 72 5.96 0.52 -10.00
N VAL A 73 6.00 0.38 -8.67
CA VAL A 73 4.85 0.70 -7.82
C VAL A 73 4.51 2.18 -7.89
N ALA A 74 5.52 3.05 -7.82
CA ALA A 74 5.33 4.50 -7.91
C ALA A 74 4.70 4.92 -9.25
N ASP A 75 5.17 4.37 -10.36
CA ASP A 75 4.63 4.61 -11.69
C ASP A 75 3.18 4.10 -11.80
N ALA A 76 2.93 2.85 -11.38
CA ALA A 76 1.59 2.24 -11.40
C ALA A 76 0.59 2.98 -10.51
N MET A 77 1.06 3.61 -9.44
CA MET A 77 0.26 4.34 -8.48
C MET A 77 0.29 5.84 -8.70
N GLU A 78 0.97 6.35 -9.71
CA GLU A 78 1.07 7.79 -10.05
C GLU A 78 1.52 8.64 -8.84
N VAL A 79 2.61 8.22 -8.19
CA VAL A 79 3.28 8.94 -7.10
C VAL A 79 4.79 8.97 -7.33
N SER A 80 5.53 9.72 -6.51
CA SER A 80 7.00 9.66 -6.57
C SER A 80 7.54 8.36 -5.95
N ARG A 81 8.67 7.86 -6.47
CA ARG A 81 9.42 6.75 -5.83
C ARG A 81 9.77 7.07 -4.38
N LEU A 82 10.13 8.33 -4.09
CA LEU A 82 10.46 8.79 -2.74
C LEU A 82 9.27 8.64 -1.79
N SER A 83 8.05 8.90 -2.25
CA SER A 83 6.82 8.71 -1.47
C SER A 83 6.64 7.25 -1.07
N VAL A 84 6.89 6.30 -1.96
CA VAL A 84 6.88 4.87 -1.62
C VAL A 84 7.97 4.57 -0.59
N HIS A 85 9.21 4.99 -0.88
CA HIS A 85 10.40 4.73 -0.06
C HIS A 85 10.24 5.18 1.40
N GLN A 86 9.70 6.39 1.62
CA GLN A 86 9.58 6.98 2.95
C GLN A 86 8.54 6.29 3.85
N HIS A 87 7.53 5.64 3.27
CA HIS A 87 6.36 5.19 4.04
C HIS A 87 6.26 3.67 4.20
N TRP A 88 6.90 2.87 3.34
CA TRP A 88 6.67 1.41 3.36
C TRP A 88 7.23 0.71 4.60
N LYS A 89 8.42 1.10 5.09
CA LYS A 89 9.01 0.48 6.30
C LYS A 89 8.17 0.74 7.54
N PRO A 90 7.75 2.00 7.84
CA PRO A 90 6.84 2.27 8.96
C PRO A 90 5.54 1.47 8.88
N ILE A 91 4.89 1.42 7.70
CA ILE A 91 3.64 0.66 7.51
C ILE A 91 3.85 -0.83 7.79
N LEU A 92 4.93 -1.41 7.25
CA LEU A 92 5.25 -2.81 7.45
C LEU A 92 5.54 -3.12 8.92
N ALA A 93 6.26 -2.22 9.61
CA ALA A 93 6.55 -2.34 11.04
C ALA A 93 5.29 -2.23 11.91
N ALA A 94 4.39 -1.31 11.58
CA ALA A 94 3.12 -1.13 12.30
C ALA A 94 2.22 -2.38 12.21
N ALA A 95 2.31 -3.12 11.11
CA ALA A 95 1.64 -4.41 10.93
C ALA A 95 2.33 -5.60 11.65
N GLY A 96 3.39 -5.34 12.43
CA GLY A 96 4.07 -6.34 13.24
C GLY A 96 5.18 -7.11 12.51
N PHE A 97 5.52 -6.74 11.28
CA PHE A 97 6.64 -7.33 10.55
C PHE A 97 7.95 -6.63 10.90
N GLN A 98 9.08 -7.33 10.77
CA GLN A 98 10.40 -6.70 10.81
C GLN A 98 10.79 -6.25 9.40
N PRO A 99 10.91 -4.93 9.15
CA PRO A 99 11.37 -4.45 7.86
C PRO A 99 12.84 -4.86 7.63
N PRO A 100 13.23 -5.14 6.39
CA PRO A 100 14.63 -5.37 6.07
C PRO A 100 15.50 -4.13 6.39
N SER A 101 16.76 -4.39 6.74
CA SER A 101 17.74 -3.34 7.05
C SER A 101 18.27 -2.59 5.81
N TRP A 102 18.11 -3.18 4.62
CA TRP A 102 18.54 -2.61 3.33
C TRP A 102 17.60 -1.54 2.78
#